data_AF-A0A2E0ZIU7-F1
#
_entry.id   AF-A0A2E0ZIU7-F1
#
_cell.length_a   1.000
_cell.length_b   1.000
_cell.length_c   1.000
_cell.angle_alpha   90.00
_cell.angle_beta   90.00
_cell.angle_gamma   90.00
#
_symmetry.space_group_name_H-M   'P 1'
#
loop_
_entity.id
_entity.type
_entity.pdbx_description
1 polymer ?
#
loop_
_entity_poly.entity_id
_entity_poly.type
_entity_poly.pdbx_seq_one_letter_code
_entity_poly.pdbx_strand_id
1 'polypeptide(L)' 'MHSLKRYTAVEANKVLGRQGQFWQHESYDHIVRDEAELQRIRQYVLNNPVKAGLVDSAEQWP' A
#
# COMPACT_ATOMS: atom_id res chain seq x y z
N MET A 1 6.97 -3.40 12.05
CA MET A 1 6.62 -2.24 11.19
C MET A 1 6.16 -0.99 11.98
N HIS A 2 6.60 -0.78 13.23
CA HIS A 2 6.07 0.31 14.07
C HIS A 2 6.73 1.67 13.84
N SER A 3 8.02 1.71 13.50
CA SER A 3 8.76 2.97 13.30
C SER A 3 8.27 3.76 12.08
N LEU A 4 8.10 3.09 10.94
CA LEU A 4 7.62 3.69 9.70
C LEU A 4 6.19 4.23 9.83
N LYS A 5 5.22 3.38 10.23
CA LYS A 5 3.82 3.80 10.40
C LYS A 5 3.71 4.97 11.40
N ARG A 6 4.48 4.96 12.49
CA ARG A 6 4.47 6.06 13.48
C ARG A 6 5.01 7.35 12.88
N TYR A 7 6.19 7.31 12.29
CA TYR A 7 6.82 8.51 11.73
C TYR A 7 5.97 9.13 10.62
N THR A 8 5.54 8.32 9.64
CA THR A 8 4.77 8.82 8.51
C THR A 8 3.37 9.28 8.91
N ALA A 9 2.74 8.66 9.92
CA ALA A 9 1.46 9.16 10.44
C ALA A 9 1.57 10.58 11.01
N VAL A 10 2.66 10.87 11.74
CA VAL A 10 2.90 12.20 12.31
C VAL A 10 3.12 13.23 11.20
N GLU A 11 4.00 12.93 10.24
CA GLU A 11 4.30 13.87 9.15
C GLU A 11 3.10 14.09 8.21
N ALA A 12 2.37 13.03 7.86
CA ALA A 12 1.18 13.15 7.01
C ALA A 12 0.06 13.96 7.68
N ASN A 13 -0.18 13.76 8.98
CA ASN A 13 -1.14 14.56 9.73
C ASN A 13 -0.77 16.05 9.76
N LYS A 14 0.52 16.38 9.94
CA LYS A 14 1.00 17.77 9.87
C LYS A 14 0.72 18.39 8.50
N VAL A 15 1.10 17.71 7.42
CA VAL A 15 0.91 18.21 6.04
C VAL A 15 -0.57 18.40 5.71
N LEU A 16 -1.44 17.52 6.20
CA LEU A 16 -2.87 17.56 5.93
C LEU A 16 -3.69 18.40 6.94
N GLY A 17 -3.05 18.99 7.96
CA GLY A 17 -3.73 19.71 9.03
C GLY A 17 -4.69 18.85 9.86
N ARG A 18 -4.42 17.54 9.93
CA ARG A 18 -5.25 16.54 10.64
C ARG A 18 -4.62 16.14 11.97
N GLN A 19 -5.42 15.55 12.83
CA GLN A 19 -4.97 14.94 14.08
C GLN A 19 -5.59 13.54 14.24
N GLY A 20 -4.95 12.70 15.04
CA GLY A 20 -5.44 11.35 15.35
C GLY A 20 -4.79 10.25 14.50
N GLN A 21 -5.45 9.09 14.47
CA GLN A 21 -4.94 7.90 13.79
C GLN A 21 -4.93 8.11 12.28
N PHE A 22 -3.74 7.99 11.67
CA PHE A 22 -3.58 8.10 10.23
C PHE A 22 -3.68 6.74 9.53
N TRP A 23 -2.92 5.75 10.00
CA TRP A 23 -2.92 4.40 9.46
C TRP A 23 -3.92 3.49 10.19
N GLN A 24 -4.53 2.55 9.46
CA GLN A 24 -5.22 1.41 10.06
C GLN A 24 -4.28 0.66 11.03
N HIS A 25 -4.84 0.11 12.10
CA HIS A 25 -4.07 -0.52 13.17
C HIS A 25 -3.25 -1.70 12.63
N GLU A 26 -3.93 -2.67 12.03
CA GLU A 26 -3.36 -3.90 11.52
C GLU A 26 -2.51 -3.71 10.26
N SER A 27 -1.64 -4.68 10.01
CA SER A 27 -0.96 -4.89 8.74
C SER A 27 -1.35 -6.22 8.14
N TYR A 28 -1.25 -6.32 6.82
CA TYR A 28 -1.33 -7.59 6.12
C TYR A 28 0.09 -8.10 5.88
N ASP A 29 0.41 -9.26 6.45
CA ASP A 29 1.70 -9.91 6.35
C ASP A 29 1.50 -11.32 5.79
N HIS A 30 2.12 -11.63 4.65
CA HIS A 30 2.00 -12.92 3.98
C HIS A 30 3.36 -13.42 3.50
N ILE A 31 3.73 -14.65 3.88
CA ILE A 31 4.99 -15.26 3.47
C ILE A 31 4.81 -15.88 2.08
N VAL A 32 5.65 -15.44 1.13
CA VAL A 32 5.73 -16.01 -0.21
C VAL A 32 6.47 -17.35 -0.16
N ARG A 33 5.82 -18.41 -0.64
CA ARG A 33 6.27 -19.80 -0.48
C ARG A 33 6.97 -20.37 -1.71
N ASP A 34 6.69 -19.80 -2.88
CA ASP A 34 7.30 -20.20 -4.15
C ASP A 34 7.30 -19.06 -5.19
N GLU A 35 8.00 -19.30 -6.29
CA GLU A 35 8.17 -18.32 -7.37
C GLU A 35 6.84 -18.02 -8.09
N ALA A 36 5.96 -19.01 -8.25
CA ALA A 36 4.67 -18.80 -8.92
C ALA A 36 3.78 -17.87 -8.08
N GLU A 37 3.80 -18.02 -6.76
CA GLU A 37 3.13 -17.12 -5.82
C GLU A 37 3.71 -15.71 -5.88
N LEU A 38 5.04 -15.57 -5.93
CA LEU A 38 5.68 -14.27 -6.09
C LEU A 38 5.18 -13.56 -7.36
N GLN A 39 5.13 -14.26 -8.49
CA GLN A 39 4.66 -13.67 -9.74
C GLN A 39 3.18 -13.26 -9.67
N ARG A 40 2.32 -14.06 -9.03
CA ARG A 40 0.92 -13.68 -8.80
C ARG A 40 0.79 -12.42 -7.95
N ILE A 41 1.56 -12.32 -6.86
CA ILE A 41 1.53 -11.14 -5.97
C ILE A 41 2.03 -9.90 -6.72
N ARG A 42 3.11 -10.01 -7.50
CA ARG A 42 3.62 -8.90 -8.33
C ARG A 42 2.55 -8.42 -9.31
N GLN A 43 1.90 -9.35 -10.03
CA GLN A 43 0.85 -9.00 -10.97
C GLN A 43 -0.35 -8.36 -10.28
N TYR A 44 -0.71 -8.84 -9.08
CA TYR A 44 -1.77 -8.25 -8.26
C TYR A 44 -1.45 -6.80 -7.89
N VAL A 45 -0.24 -6.53 -7.39
CA VAL A 45 0.19 -5.18 -6.99
C VAL A 45 0.18 -4.22 -8.18
N LEU A 46 0.72 -4.64 -9.33
CA LEU A 46 0.75 -3.82 -10.55
C LEU A 46 -0.64 -3.51 -11.10
N ASN A 47 -1.56 -4.48 -11.07
CA ASN A 47 -2.92 -4.31 -11.58
C ASN A 47 -3.89 -3.68 -10.57
N ASN A 48 -3.47 -3.45 -9.32
CA ASN A 48 -4.36 -2.91 -8.29
C ASN A 48 -4.97 -1.54 -8.66
N PRO A 49 -4.22 -0.59 -9.25
CA PRO A 49 -4.80 0.69 -9.70
C PRO A 49 -5.92 0.53 -10.73
N VAL A 50 -5.76 -0.41 -11.68
CA VAL A 50 -6.80 -0.73 -12.67
C VAL A 50 -8.02 -1.35 -11.98
N LYS A 51 -7.80 -2.32 -11.09
CA LYS A 51 -8.87 -2.96 -10.33
C LYS A 51 -9.62 -1.96 -9.43
N ALA A 52 -8.93 -0.94 -8.93
CA ALA A 52 -9.51 0.14 -8.13
C ALA A 52 -10.20 1.24 -8.98
N GLY A 53 -10.14 1.15 -10.32
CA GLY A 53 -10.74 2.13 -11.23
C GLY A 53 -10.03 3.47 -11.27
N LEU A 54 -8.74 3.51 -10.92
CA LEU A 54 -7.96 4.75 -10.88
C LEU A 54 -7.30 5.08 -12.23
N VAL A 55 -7.02 4.06 -13.05
CA VAL A 55 -6.43 4.14 -14.40
C VAL A 55 -6.96 3.00 -15.28
N ASP A 56 -6.89 3.15 -16.60
CA ASP A 56 -7.38 2.14 -17.55
C ASP A 56 -6.36 1.01 -17.78
N SER A 57 -5.07 1.27 -17.58
CA SER A 57 -4.00 0.27 -17.66
C SER A 57 -2.94 0.49 -16.58
N ALA A 58 -2.23 -0.57 -16.20
CA ALA A 58 -1.24 -0.51 -15.11
C ALA A 58 -0.08 0.45 -15.42
N GLU A 59 0.28 0.60 -16.69
CA GLU A 59 1.37 1.45 -17.18
C GLU A 59 1.08 2.95 -17.05
N GLN A 60 -0.20 3.32 -16.87
CA GLN A 60 -0.61 4.70 -16.64
C GLN A 60 -0.44 5.13 -15.17
N TRP A 61 -0.18 4.19 -14.26
CA TRP A 61 0.02 4.49 -12.85
C TRP A 61 1.44 5.03 -12.62
N PRO A 62 1.60 6.27 -12.10
CA PRO A 62 2.89 6.97 -11.99
C PRO A 62 3.84 6.42 -10.92
#